data_AF-A0A2V3IXM0-F1
#
_entry.id   AF-A0A2V3IXM0-F1
#
_cell.length_a   1.000
_cell.length_b   1.000
_cell.length_c   1.000
_cell.angle_alpha   90.00
_cell.angle_beta   90.00
_cell.angle_gamma   90.00
#
_symmetry.space_group_name_H-M   'P 1'
#
loop_
_entity.id
_entity.type
_entity.pdbx_description
1 polymer ?
#
loop_
_entity_poly.entity_id
_entity_poly.type
_entity_poly.pdbx_seq_one_letter_code
_entity_poly.pdbx_strand_id
1 'polypeptide(L)'
;MIEQSTIAIIATMLAGMGGGIALVAWTESQGKRTELRENTQPCAECQGETTTVCNVCNGSKQDPLDDSKSCTYCDGKGRIKCFNCAGSGIQPRFLDRLSPDDFMD
;
A
#
# COMPACT_ATOMS: atom_id res chain seq x y z
N MET A 1 45.70 21.31 -35.64
CA MET A 1 44.26 21.34 -36.01
C MET A 1 43.66 20.02 -35.55
N ILE A 2 42.56 20.03 -34.79
CA ILE A 2 41.90 18.79 -34.36
C ILE A 2 41.08 18.26 -35.54
N GLU A 3 41.21 16.96 -35.84
CA GLU A 3 40.48 16.34 -36.92
C GLU A 3 38.99 16.20 -36.59
N GLN A 4 38.13 16.32 -37.61
CA GLN A 4 36.67 16.24 -37.45
C GLN A 4 36.23 14.88 -36.87
N SER A 5 36.97 13.82 -37.16
CA SER A 5 36.80 12.48 -36.59
C SER A 5 37.00 12.45 -35.07
N THR A 6 38.02 13.14 -34.55
CA THR A 6 38.30 13.21 -33.11
C THR A 6 37.17 13.93 -32.36
N ILE A 7 36.64 15.02 -32.94
CA ILE A 7 35.49 15.74 -32.36
C ILE A 7 34.25 14.84 -32.32
N ALA A 8 33.99 14.12 -33.41
CA ALA A 8 32.86 13.20 -33.49
C ALA A 8 32.94 12.07 -32.44
N ILE A 9 34.13 11.50 -32.21
CA ILE A 9 34.36 10.45 -31.20
C ILE A 9 34.05 10.97 -29.79
N ILE A 10 34.61 12.13 -29.43
CA ILE A 10 34.42 12.71 -28.09
C ILE A 10 32.94 13.05 -27.86
N ALA A 11 32.27 13.64 -28.85
CA ALA A 11 30.84 13.94 -28.76
C ALA A 11 29.99 12.68 -28.57
N THR A 12 30.31 11.60 -29.29
CA THR A 12 29.59 10.32 -29.17
C THR A 12 29.79 9.69 -27.79
N MET A 13 31.01 9.72 -27.25
CA MET A 13 31.30 9.22 -25.90
C MET A 13 30.52 9.99 -24.83
N LEU A 14 30.52 11.32 -24.91
CA LEU A 14 29.78 12.16 -23.96
C LEU A 14 28.26 11.97 -24.07
N ALA A 15 27.74 11.86 -25.28
CA ALA A 15 26.31 11.60 -25.50
C ALA A 15 25.90 10.22 -24.98
N GLY A 16 26.71 9.18 -25.19
CA GLY A 16 26.44 7.84 -24.66
C GLY A 16 26.45 7.78 -23.13
N MET A 17 27.45 8.39 -22.50
CA MET A 17 27.52 8.47 -21.03
C MET A 17 26.37 9.31 -20.46
N GLY A 18 26.13 10.49 -21.02
CA GLY A 18 25.06 11.39 -20.58
C GLY A 18 23.68 10.77 -20.77
N GLY A 19 23.43 10.13 -21.92
CA GLY A 19 22.18 9.44 -22.21
C GLY A 19 21.91 8.27 -21.26
N GLY A 20 22.94 7.47 -20.95
CA GLY A 20 22.83 6.36 -20.00
C GLY A 20 22.47 6.83 -18.58
N ILE A 21 23.17 7.84 -18.06
CA ILE A 21 22.89 8.41 -16.74
C ILE A 21 21.49 9.04 -16.69
N ALA A 22 21.11 9.78 -17.74
CA ALA A 22 19.80 10.40 -17.84
C ALA A 22 18.67 9.36 -17.85
N LEU A 23 18.86 8.24 -18.58
CA LEU A 23 17.89 7.15 -18.61
C LEU A 23 17.70 6.54 -17.22
N VAL A 24 18.78 6.22 -16.50
CA VAL A 24 18.70 5.65 -15.15
C VAL A 24 17.99 6.63 -14.21
N ALA A 25 18.41 7.89 -14.17
CA ALA A 25 17.78 8.92 -13.33
C ALA A 25 16.28 9.08 -13.61
N TRP A 26 15.86 9.02 -14.89
CA TRP A 26 14.45 9.07 -15.26
C TRP A 26 13.69 7.84 -14.75
N THR A 27 14.21 6.63 -14.95
CA THR A 27 13.54 5.40 -14.47
C THR A 27 13.42 5.35 -12.96
N GLU A 28 14.45 5.80 -12.21
CA GLU A 28 14.39 5.91 -10.75
C GLU A 28 13.35 6.93 -10.28
N SER A 29 13.21 8.05 -11.00
CA SER A 29 12.21 9.07 -10.66
C SER A 29 10.77 8.57 -10.76
N GLN A 30 10.50 7.66 -11.71
CA GLN A 30 9.18 7.04 -11.84
C GLN A 30 8.87 6.12 -10.65
N GLY A 31 9.85 5.36 -10.15
CA GLY A 31 9.67 4.47 -9.00
C GLY A 31 9.33 5.18 -7.68
N LYS A 32 9.84 6.39 -7.47
CA LYS A 32 9.59 7.16 -6.22
C LYS A 32 8.16 7.67 -6.07
N ARG A 33 7.36 7.67 -7.15
CA ARG A 33 5.98 8.17 -7.13
C ARG A 33 5.06 7.28 -6.29
N THR A 34 5.36 5.98 -6.22
CA THR A 34 4.57 5.01 -5.44
C THR A 34 4.74 5.20 -3.93
N GLU A 35 5.91 5.62 -3.46
CA GLU A 35 6.16 5.83 -2.02
C GLU A 35 5.41 7.06 -1.47
N LEU A 36 5.29 8.11 -2.30
CA LEU A 36 4.61 9.36 -1.96
C LEU A 36 3.08 9.26 -2.03
N ARG A 37 2.54 8.15 -2.54
CA ARG A 37 1.09 7.95 -2.64
C ARG A 37 0.46 8.02 -1.25
N GLU A 38 -0.59 8.82 -1.12
CA GLU A 38 -1.41 8.81 0.08
C GLU A 38 -2.16 7.48 0.16
N ASN A 39 -2.15 6.85 1.34
CA ASN A 39 -2.85 5.59 1.52
C ASN A 39 -4.27 5.86 2.01
N THR A 40 -5.21 5.80 1.09
CA THR A 40 -6.65 5.98 1.33
C THR A 40 -7.44 4.69 1.08
N GLN A 41 -6.77 3.55 0.93
CA GLN A 41 -7.44 2.30 0.60
C GLN A 41 -8.26 1.81 1.81
N PRO A 42 -9.56 1.51 1.62
CA PRO A 42 -10.36 0.95 2.70
C PRO A 42 -9.81 -0.43 3.07
N CYS A 43 -9.81 -0.74 4.36
CA CYS A 43 -9.39 -2.05 4.84
C CYS A 43 -10.28 -3.14 4.23
N ALA A 44 -9.69 -4.13 3.56
CA ALA A 44 -10.41 -5.20 2.87
C ALA A 44 -11.28 -6.04 3.81
N GLU A 45 -10.86 -6.23 5.07
CA GLU A 45 -11.56 -7.05 6.05
C GLU A 45 -12.82 -6.37 6.60
N CYS A 46 -12.71 -5.10 7.01
CA CYS A 46 -13.83 -4.36 7.60
C CYS A 46 -14.50 -3.38 6.64
N GLN A 47 -14.04 -3.31 5.38
CA GLN A 47 -14.54 -2.40 4.34
C GLN A 47 -14.60 -0.93 4.78
N GLY A 48 -13.68 -0.50 5.66
CA GLY A 48 -13.65 0.84 6.23
C GLY A 48 -14.49 1.04 7.50
N GLU A 49 -15.26 0.05 7.94
CA GLU A 49 -16.17 0.16 9.10
C GLU A 49 -15.46 0.15 10.47
N THR A 50 -14.11 0.04 10.49
CA THR A 50 -13.21 0.01 11.67
C THR A 50 -13.42 -1.13 12.67
N THR A 51 -14.57 -1.79 12.62
CA THR A 51 -14.98 -2.89 13.49
C THR A 51 -15.48 -4.05 12.66
N THR A 52 -15.28 -5.27 13.15
CA THR A 52 -15.79 -6.50 12.55
C THR A 52 -16.76 -7.17 13.52
N VAL A 53 -17.63 -8.03 12.99
CA VAL A 53 -18.51 -8.85 13.84
C VAL A 53 -17.64 -9.74 14.73
N CYS A 54 -18.02 -9.86 16.00
CA CYS A 54 -17.33 -10.74 16.93
C CYS A 54 -17.43 -12.19 16.44
N ASN A 55 -16.30 -12.82 16.15
CA ASN A 55 -16.20 -14.20 15.66
C ASN A 55 -16.57 -15.25 16.73
N VAL A 56 -16.60 -14.88 18.02
CA VAL A 56 -16.97 -15.79 19.11
C VAL A 56 -18.49 -15.91 19.26
N CYS A 57 -19.21 -14.78 19.26
CA CYS A 57 -20.66 -14.76 19.42
C CYS A 57 -21.43 -14.52 18.11
N ASN A 58 -20.75 -14.31 16.99
CA ASN A 58 -21.35 -13.94 15.70
C ASN A 58 -22.37 -12.78 15.78
N GLY A 59 -22.12 -11.84 16.70
CA GLY A 59 -23.00 -10.69 16.93
C GLY A 59 -24.17 -10.93 17.89
N SER A 60 -24.35 -12.15 18.42
CA SER A 60 -25.42 -12.47 19.40
C SER A 60 -25.25 -11.77 20.75
N LYS A 61 -24.02 -11.33 21.07
CA LYS A 61 -23.62 -10.70 22.34
C LYS A 61 -23.66 -11.63 23.55
N GLN A 62 -24.04 -12.89 23.39
CA GLN A 62 -24.11 -13.90 24.45
C GLN A 62 -22.93 -14.87 24.34
N ASP A 63 -22.56 -15.50 25.46
CA ASP A 63 -21.51 -16.52 25.48
C ASP A 63 -22.02 -17.79 24.76
N PRO A 64 -21.30 -18.31 23.75
CA PRO A 64 -21.74 -19.49 23.00
C PRO A 64 -21.83 -20.78 23.84
N LEU A 65 -21.26 -20.78 25.06
CA LEU A 65 -21.34 -21.90 26.00
C LEU A 65 -22.42 -21.69 27.08
N ASP A 66 -22.88 -20.46 27.30
CA ASP A 66 -23.82 -20.10 28.36
C ASP A 66 -24.59 -18.82 28.00
N ASP A 67 -25.77 -18.99 27.39
CA ASP A 67 -26.65 -17.90 26.94
C ASP A 67 -27.10 -16.96 28.07
N SER A 68 -26.94 -17.36 29.35
CA SER A 68 -27.23 -16.50 30.50
C SER A 68 -26.16 -15.42 30.73
N LYS A 69 -24.99 -15.54 30.09
CA LYS A 69 -23.86 -14.62 30.22
C LYS A 69 -23.61 -13.85 28.93
N SER A 70 -23.13 -12.62 29.10
CA SER A 70 -22.64 -11.82 27.98
C SER A 70 -21.34 -12.40 27.43
N CYS A 71 -21.13 -12.29 26.12
CA CYS A 71 -19.90 -12.70 25.46
C CYS A 71 -18.71 -11.91 26.01
N THR A 72 -17.85 -12.58 26.78
CA THR A 72 -16.66 -11.98 27.40
C THR A 72 -15.66 -11.45 26.36
N TYR A 73 -15.54 -12.11 25.21
CA TYR A 73 -14.56 -11.72 24.18
C TYR A 73 -14.83 -10.34 23.56
N CYS A 74 -16.09 -9.94 23.46
CA CYS A 74 -16.48 -8.63 22.93
C CYS A 74 -17.15 -7.73 23.98
N ASP A 75 -17.07 -8.09 25.27
CA ASP A 75 -17.77 -7.42 26.38
C ASP A 75 -19.27 -7.18 26.11
N GLY A 76 -19.94 -8.14 25.46
CA GLY A 76 -21.35 -8.00 25.07
C GLY A 76 -21.63 -6.96 23.98
N LYS A 77 -20.62 -6.40 23.31
CA LYS A 77 -20.81 -5.41 22.22
C LYS A 77 -21.29 -6.07 20.92
N GLY A 78 -20.92 -7.33 20.68
CA GLY A 78 -21.24 -8.09 19.46
C GLY A 78 -20.33 -7.76 18.26
N ARG A 79 -19.53 -6.71 18.37
CA ARG A 79 -18.50 -6.31 17.40
C ARG A 79 -17.20 -6.05 18.13
N ILE A 80 -16.10 -6.28 17.45
CA ILE A 80 -14.74 -6.05 17.93
C ILE A 80 -14.01 -5.11 17.00
N LYS A 81 -12.99 -4.43 17.53
CA LYS A 81 -12.10 -3.60 16.73
C LYS A 81 -11.45 -4.46 15.63
N CYS A 82 -11.47 -3.99 14.38
CA CYS A 82 -10.85 -4.73 13.29
C CYS A 82 -9.34 -4.83 13.56
N PHE A 83 -8.82 -6.06 13.66
CA PHE A 83 -7.40 -6.31 13.91
C PHE A 83 -6.53 -5.93 12.71
N ASN A 84 -7.01 -6.13 11.48
CA ASN A 84 -6.25 -5.85 10.26
C ASN A 84 -5.90 -4.37 10.09
N CYS A 85 -6.83 -3.46 10.39
CA CYS A 85 -6.57 -2.02 10.33
C CYS A 85 -6.34 -1.38 11.70
N ALA A 86 -6.31 -2.16 12.78
CA ALA A 86 -6.29 -1.66 14.15
C ALA A 86 -7.27 -0.48 14.36
N GLY A 87 -8.49 -0.61 13.82
CA GLY A 87 -9.56 0.40 13.91
C GLY A 87 -9.36 1.69 13.11
N SER A 88 -8.35 1.82 12.26
CA SER A 88 -8.20 3.00 11.37
C SER A 88 -9.22 3.02 10.22
N GLY A 89 -9.73 1.85 9.82
CA GLY A 89 -10.54 1.67 8.61
C GLY A 89 -9.71 1.68 7.32
N ILE A 90 -8.40 1.97 7.40
CA ILE A 90 -7.48 2.04 6.28
C ILE A 90 -6.59 0.79 6.25
N GLN A 91 -6.41 0.23 5.06
CA GLN A 91 -5.52 -0.90 4.85
C GLN A 91 -4.08 -0.49 5.20
N PRO A 92 -3.34 -1.24 6.02
CA PRO A 92 -1.94 -0.88 6.27
C PRO A 92 -1.10 -1.05 4.99
N ARG A 93 -0.08 -0.20 4.81
CA ARG A 93 0.76 -0.10 3.60
C ARG A 93 1.31 -1.44 3.08
N PHE A 94 1.65 -2.37 3.99
CA PHE A 94 2.18 -3.69 3.62
C PHE A 94 1.13 -4.63 3.00
N LEU A 95 -0.15 -4.25 3.04
CA LEU A 95 -1.27 -4.93 2.39
C LEU A 95 -1.98 -4.02 1.37
N ASP A 96 -1.37 -2.88 1.00
CA ASP A 96 -1.92 -2.01 -0.03
C ASP A 96 -2.05 -2.80 -1.34
N ARG A 97 -3.23 -2.74 -1.94
CA ARG A 97 -3.54 -3.43 -3.18
C ARG A 97 -3.22 -2.49 -4.33
N LEU A 98 -2.15 -2.76 -5.06
CA LEU A 98 -1.82 -1.98 -6.25
C LEU A 98 -2.76 -2.39 -7.39
N SER A 99 -3.56 -1.43 -7.85
CA SER A 99 -4.32 -1.55 -9.09
C SER A 99 -3.40 -1.29 -10.28
N PRO A 100 -3.71 -1.83 -11.48
CA PRO A 100 -2.98 -1.49 -12.70
C PRO A 100 -2.88 0.02 -12.94
N ASP A 101 -3.92 0.77 -12.57
CA ASP A 101 -3.96 2.24 -12.71
C ASP A 101 -2.88 2.92 -11.85
N ASP A 102 -2.57 2.37 -10.65
CA ASP A 102 -1.51 2.89 -9.77
C ASP A 102 -0.09 2.84 -10.39
N PHE A 103 0.10 2.08 -11.48
CA PHE A 103 1.37 2.01 -12.21
C PHE A 103 1.43 2.89 -13.46
N MET A 104 0.28 3.41 -13.92
CA MET A 104 0.15 4.07 -15.22
C MET A 104 -0.01 5.59 -15.14
N ASP A 105 -0.04 6.15 -13.92
CA ASP A 105 -0.12 7.60 -13.63
C ASP A 105 1.25 8.29 -13.49
#